data_AF-A0AA47NYM4-F1
#
_entry.id   AF-A0AA47NYM4-F1
#
_cell.length_a   1.000
_cell.length_b   1.000
_cell.length_c   1.000
_cell.angle_alpha   90.00
_cell.angle_beta   90.00
_cell.angle_gamma   90.00
#
_symmetry.space_group_name_H-M   'P 1'
#
loop_
_entity.id
_entity.type
_entity.pdbx_description
1 polymer ?
#
loop_
_entity_poly.entity_id
_entity_poly.type
_entity_poly.pdbx_seq_one_letter_code
_entity_poly.pdbx_strand_id
1 'polypeptide(L)'
;MNHIGRGNVKHPYVFETGQATHVVTGILYGAQAFFVFDREVSEKEDRQNIEGNLKVMINKSSTFKIEGQGSLQMIDKDIANVDKFSCKFHGDFNLEKHPVSFQEAIEVYRSLPKLLGTNGENAVPQKVWLMPLKSLDSTAAQLVRQISERLIRDAQNVLEDLSELQLRCNDVEKCKTTQQFPQIIKKVKAFKELVSQYKLDFQNIMARKLPLIRGGGEEEGVLAEILKKVHSSPFNSNDLNEWMDYKENEIQIISSLIDKMLNMTIVSSHITLQREIHSEDVRHTVCFVLTSLETPEPYLSALSNYWMKQQNQTMCHVLMMWKKNKHGSSQMK
;
A
#
# COMPACT_ATOMS: atom_id res chain seq x y z
N MET A 1 -44.08 -13.42 2.60
CA MET A 1 -43.11 -12.78 1.68
C MET A 1 -43.33 -13.30 0.26
N ASN A 2 -44.47 -13.02 -0.37
CA ASN A 2 -44.82 -13.63 -1.67
C ASN A 2 -44.25 -12.84 -2.87
N HIS A 3 -43.64 -11.67 -2.65
CA HIS A 3 -43.19 -10.77 -3.72
C HIS A 3 -41.76 -11.05 -4.24
N ILE A 4 -40.99 -11.95 -3.63
CA ILE A 4 -39.57 -12.21 -3.97
C ILE A 4 -39.29 -13.70 -4.27
N GLY A 5 -40.34 -14.54 -4.38
CA GLY A 5 -40.20 -15.94 -4.77
C GLY A 5 -39.78 -16.09 -6.24
N ARG A 6 -39.29 -17.27 -6.64
CA ARG A 6 -38.71 -17.57 -7.97
C ARG A 6 -39.54 -17.09 -9.17
N GLY A 7 -40.87 -17.08 -9.08
CA GLY A 7 -41.76 -16.59 -10.15
C GLY A 7 -41.85 -15.05 -10.28
N ASN A 8 -41.30 -14.30 -9.32
CA ASN A 8 -41.44 -12.84 -9.21
C ASN A 8 -40.10 -12.09 -9.34
N VAL A 9 -38.99 -12.80 -9.55
CA VAL A 9 -37.66 -12.21 -9.77
C VAL A 9 -37.31 -12.17 -11.25
N LYS A 10 -36.79 -11.04 -11.71
CA LYS A 10 -36.41 -10.80 -13.12
C LYS A 10 -35.31 -11.73 -13.64
N HIS A 11 -34.48 -12.28 -12.73
CA HIS A 11 -33.34 -13.12 -13.07
C HIS A 11 -33.36 -14.44 -12.27
N PRO A 12 -34.34 -15.32 -12.53
CA PRO A 12 -34.52 -16.55 -11.76
C PRO A 12 -33.41 -17.58 -11.99
N TYR A 13 -32.68 -17.49 -13.09
CA TYR A 13 -31.54 -18.38 -13.39
C TYR A 13 -30.40 -18.26 -12.35
N VAL A 14 -30.31 -17.13 -11.64
CA VAL A 14 -29.25 -16.87 -10.63
C VAL A 14 -29.30 -17.87 -9.47
N PHE A 15 -30.48 -18.42 -9.16
CA PHE A 15 -30.63 -19.47 -8.15
C PHE A 15 -29.94 -20.78 -8.53
N GLU A 16 -29.76 -21.05 -9.83
CA GLU A 16 -29.19 -22.31 -10.34
C GLU A 16 -27.74 -22.14 -10.78
N THR A 17 -27.35 -20.97 -11.29
CA THR A 17 -26.00 -20.72 -11.81
C THR A 17 -24.94 -20.52 -10.72
N GLY A 18 -25.35 -20.27 -9.48
CA GLY A 18 -24.45 -20.00 -8.37
C GLY A 18 -23.64 -18.71 -8.51
N GLN A 19 -24.08 -17.79 -9.37
CA GLN A 19 -23.39 -16.52 -9.66
C GLN A 19 -23.49 -15.50 -8.52
N ALA A 20 -24.45 -15.66 -7.62
CA ALA A 20 -24.63 -14.80 -6.45
C ALA A 20 -25.09 -15.63 -5.24
N THR A 21 -24.78 -15.12 -4.05
CA THR A 21 -25.22 -15.71 -2.78
C THR A 21 -26.25 -14.83 -2.05
N HIS A 22 -26.35 -13.56 -2.41
CA HIS A 22 -27.21 -12.57 -1.77
C HIS A 22 -27.89 -11.67 -2.81
N VAL A 23 -29.02 -11.08 -2.42
CA VAL A 23 -29.71 -10.02 -3.16
C VAL A 23 -29.73 -8.74 -2.31
N VAL A 24 -29.63 -7.59 -2.97
CA VAL A 24 -29.76 -6.28 -2.31
C VAL A 24 -31.22 -6.04 -1.97
N THR A 25 -31.51 -5.77 -0.69
CA THR A 25 -32.88 -5.47 -0.21
C THR A 25 -33.04 -4.04 0.27
N GLY A 26 -31.95 -3.30 0.40
CA GLY A 26 -31.97 -1.89 0.78
C GLY A 26 -30.64 -1.22 0.45
N ILE A 27 -30.70 0.07 0.16
CA ILE A 27 -29.53 0.90 -0.13
C ILE A 27 -29.71 2.24 0.58
N LEU A 28 -28.69 2.68 1.31
CA LEU A 28 -28.57 4.02 1.85
C LEU A 28 -27.69 4.82 0.90
N TYR A 29 -28.23 5.90 0.36
CA TYR A 29 -27.49 6.83 -0.50
C TYR A 29 -26.89 7.97 0.32
N GLY A 30 -25.71 8.42 -0.09
CA GLY A 30 -24.99 9.54 0.49
C GLY A 30 -23.69 9.81 -0.28
N ALA A 31 -22.79 10.60 0.28
CA ALA A 31 -21.47 10.83 -0.29
C ALA A 31 -20.43 10.98 0.82
N GLN A 32 -19.21 10.52 0.55
CA GLN A 32 -18.06 10.71 1.41
C GLN A 32 -16.96 11.48 0.69
N ALA A 33 -16.18 12.21 1.47
CA ALA A 33 -15.00 12.91 1.00
C ALA A 33 -13.89 12.78 2.05
N PHE A 34 -12.69 12.50 1.57
CA PHE A 34 -11.45 12.37 2.32
C PHE A 34 -10.47 13.40 1.78
N PHE A 35 -9.95 14.23 2.68
CA PHE A 35 -8.89 15.18 2.39
C PHE A 35 -7.63 14.66 3.10
N VAL A 36 -6.68 14.16 2.32
CA VAL A 36 -5.43 13.60 2.82
C VAL A 36 -4.38 14.71 2.76
N PHE A 37 -3.86 15.10 3.92
CA PHE A 37 -2.85 16.13 4.03
C PHE A 37 -1.48 15.49 4.28
N ASP A 38 -0.61 15.58 3.28
CA ASP A 38 0.72 14.97 3.31
C ASP A 38 1.80 16.03 3.28
N ARG A 39 2.88 15.82 4.04
CA ARG A 39 4.10 16.62 3.93
C ARG A 39 5.35 15.81 4.20
N GLU A 40 6.45 16.22 3.62
CA GLU A 40 7.76 15.68 3.94
C GLU A 40 8.28 16.29 5.25
N VAL A 41 8.97 15.48 6.05
CA VAL A 41 9.46 15.86 7.37
C VAL A 41 10.92 15.42 7.50
N SER A 42 11.78 16.32 7.95
CA SER A 42 13.18 16.01 8.25
C SER A 42 13.35 15.43 9.66
N GLU A 43 14.48 14.78 9.93
CA GLU A 43 14.78 14.22 11.27
C GLU A 43 14.84 15.28 12.39
N LYS A 44 15.05 16.56 12.04
CA LYS A 44 15.14 17.67 12.99
C LYS A 44 13.76 18.22 13.37
N GLU A 45 12.71 17.78 12.70
CA GLU A 45 11.35 18.26 12.90
C GLU A 45 10.54 17.30 13.76
N ASP A 46 9.78 17.85 14.71
CA ASP A 46 8.96 17.07 15.63
C ASP A 46 7.62 16.69 14.98
N ARG A 47 7.50 15.42 14.59
CA ARG A 47 6.29 14.83 13.99
C ARG A 47 5.04 15.01 14.84
N GLN A 48 5.15 14.95 16.17
CA GLN A 48 3.99 15.07 17.06
C GLN A 48 3.48 16.51 17.10
N ASN A 49 4.40 17.48 17.15
CA ASN A 49 4.05 18.89 17.07
C ASN A 49 3.37 19.22 15.73
N ILE A 50 3.89 18.64 14.64
CA ILE A 50 3.35 18.78 13.29
C ILE A 50 1.91 18.27 13.19
N GLU A 51 1.68 17.04 13.66
CA GLU A 51 0.35 16.42 13.68
C GLU A 51 -0.61 17.25 14.54
N GLY A 52 -0.16 17.67 15.73
CA GLY A 52 -0.93 18.51 16.63
C GLY A 52 -1.35 19.83 15.99
N ASN A 53 -0.42 20.51 15.30
CA ASN A 53 -0.72 21.76 14.61
C ASN A 53 -1.70 21.55 13.46
N LEU A 54 -1.54 20.49 12.65
CA LEU A 54 -2.50 20.17 11.58
C LEU A 54 -3.90 19.91 12.15
N LYS A 55 -3.99 19.15 13.25
CA LYS A 55 -5.28 18.86 13.92
C LYS A 55 -5.96 20.13 14.42
N VAL A 56 -5.20 21.07 15.01
CA VAL A 56 -5.71 22.38 15.40
C VAL A 56 -6.24 23.15 14.19
N MET A 57 -5.51 23.12 13.08
CA MET A 57 -5.91 23.80 11.84
C MET A 57 -7.17 23.22 11.22
N ILE A 58 -7.30 21.89 11.18
CA ILE A 58 -8.53 21.21 10.73
C ILE A 58 -9.71 21.60 11.63
N ASN A 59 -9.53 21.61 12.96
CA ASN A 59 -10.61 21.99 13.88
C ASN A 59 -11.03 23.46 13.73
N LYS A 60 -10.08 24.36 13.43
CA LYS A 60 -10.35 25.78 13.13
C LYS A 60 -11.03 25.98 11.77
N SER A 61 -11.01 24.99 10.87
CA SER A 61 -11.49 25.15 9.49
C SER A 61 -12.96 25.57 9.36
N SER A 62 -13.80 25.20 10.34
CA SER A 62 -15.20 25.62 10.41
C SER A 62 -15.38 27.11 10.76
N THR A 63 -14.34 27.75 11.32
CA THR A 63 -14.39 29.13 11.82
C THR A 63 -13.79 30.17 10.88
N PHE A 64 -13.00 29.76 9.88
CA PHE A 64 -12.36 30.72 8.95
C PHE A 64 -13.41 31.50 8.13
N LYS A 65 -13.26 32.81 8.00
CA LYS A 65 -14.15 33.63 7.15
C LYS A 65 -13.65 33.63 5.70
N ILE A 66 -14.58 33.74 4.75
CA ILE A 66 -14.25 33.95 3.34
C ILE A 66 -14.41 35.44 3.06
N GLU A 67 -13.37 36.07 2.51
CA GLU A 67 -13.49 37.41 1.96
C GLU A 67 -13.49 37.36 0.43
N GLY A 68 -14.33 38.21 -0.18
CA GLY A 68 -14.32 38.42 -1.63
C GLY A 68 -14.35 37.13 -2.45
N GLN A 69 -13.62 37.14 -3.56
CA GLN A 69 -13.64 36.14 -4.63
C GLN A 69 -12.91 34.84 -4.24
N GLY A 70 -13.21 34.27 -3.06
CA GLY A 70 -12.84 32.91 -2.68
C GLY A 70 -11.67 32.77 -1.71
N SER A 71 -11.10 33.84 -1.13
CA SER A 71 -9.95 33.69 -0.22
C SER A 71 -10.36 33.44 1.24
N LEU A 72 -9.69 32.49 1.90
CA LEU A 72 -9.85 32.22 3.33
C LEU A 72 -8.97 33.17 4.16
N GLN A 73 -9.56 33.79 5.19
CA GLN A 73 -8.80 34.57 6.17
C GLN A 73 -8.13 33.66 7.21
N MET A 74 -6.80 33.61 7.17
CA MET A 74 -5.94 32.98 8.17
C MET A 74 -4.88 33.97 8.64
N ILE A 75 -4.43 33.86 9.89
CA ILE A 75 -3.29 34.63 10.40
C ILE A 75 -1.97 34.00 9.93
N ASP A 76 -0.88 34.77 9.84
CA ASP A 76 0.41 34.31 9.30
C ASP A 76 0.93 33.03 9.95
N LYS A 77 0.75 32.89 11.28
CA LYS A 77 1.14 31.68 12.02
C LYS A 77 0.37 30.44 11.55
N ASP A 78 -0.92 30.61 11.26
CA ASP A 78 -1.79 29.53 10.80
C ASP A 78 -1.44 29.13 9.35
N ILE A 79 -1.09 30.11 8.50
CA ILE A 79 -0.59 29.87 7.13
C ILE A 79 0.70 29.06 7.18
N ALA A 80 1.69 29.47 7.98
CA ALA A 80 2.97 28.78 8.09
C ALA A 80 2.83 27.31 8.56
N ASN A 81 1.78 26.99 9.32
CA ASN A 81 1.52 25.61 9.76
C ASN A 81 1.06 24.70 8.62
N VAL A 82 0.35 25.24 7.62
CA VAL A 82 -0.30 24.45 6.56
C VAL A 82 0.35 24.57 5.19
N ASP A 83 1.20 25.58 4.97
CA ASP A 83 1.83 25.87 3.67
C ASP A 83 2.72 24.73 3.15
N LYS A 84 3.32 23.95 4.06
CA LYS A 84 4.14 22.78 3.72
C LYS A 84 3.33 21.51 3.41
N PHE A 85 2.02 21.53 3.64
CA PHE A 85 1.16 20.37 3.36
C PHE A 85 0.60 20.44 1.94
N SER A 86 0.72 19.33 1.24
CA SER A 86 -0.07 19.04 0.06
C SER A 86 -1.42 18.44 0.46
N CYS A 87 -2.44 18.63 -0.36
CA CYS A 87 -3.74 18.00 -0.20
C CYS A 87 -3.99 17.02 -1.36
N LYS A 88 -4.51 15.84 -1.04
CA LYS A 88 -5.06 14.89 -2.00
C LYS A 88 -6.50 14.58 -1.65
N PHE A 89 -7.40 14.82 -2.60
CA PHE A 89 -8.82 14.57 -2.43
C PHE A 89 -9.23 13.18 -2.95
N HIS A 90 -10.02 12.48 -2.15
CA HIS A 90 -10.71 11.25 -2.54
C HIS A 90 -12.18 11.37 -2.13
N GLY A 91 -13.13 11.28 -3.05
CA GLY A 91 -14.54 11.35 -2.65
C GLY A 91 -15.51 11.11 -3.79
N ASP A 92 -16.78 10.98 -3.43
CA ASP A 92 -17.89 10.65 -4.33
C ASP A 92 -18.44 11.87 -5.10
N PHE A 93 -17.70 12.99 -5.08
CA PHE A 93 -18.14 14.27 -5.65
C PHE A 93 -17.43 14.53 -6.97
N ASN A 94 -18.19 14.97 -7.98
CA ASN A 94 -17.63 15.43 -9.24
C ASN A 94 -17.14 16.87 -9.09
N LEU A 95 -15.83 17.05 -8.91
CA LEU A 95 -15.19 18.35 -8.77
C LEU A 95 -14.56 18.79 -10.10
N GLU A 96 -14.72 20.06 -10.48
CA GLU A 96 -14.03 20.61 -11.65
C GLU A 96 -12.51 20.71 -11.44
N LYS A 97 -12.10 21.08 -10.21
CA LYS A 97 -10.71 21.16 -9.78
C LYS A 97 -10.55 20.45 -8.44
N HIS A 98 -9.57 19.54 -8.37
CA HIS A 98 -9.20 18.90 -7.11
C HIS A 98 -8.31 19.81 -6.26
N PRO A 99 -8.54 19.87 -4.94
CA PRO A 99 -7.74 20.70 -4.04
C PRO A 99 -6.35 20.10 -3.85
N VAL A 100 -5.32 20.93 -4.03
CA VAL A 100 -3.91 20.54 -3.84
C VAL A 100 -3.25 21.23 -2.64
N SER A 101 -3.94 22.20 -2.02
CA SER A 101 -3.49 22.91 -0.82
C SER A 101 -4.52 22.83 0.30
N PHE A 102 -4.11 23.20 1.52
CA PHE A 102 -5.02 23.29 2.67
C PHE A 102 -6.15 24.30 2.43
N GLN A 103 -5.85 25.45 1.83
CA GLN A 103 -6.84 26.48 1.56
C GLN A 103 -7.92 25.96 0.59
N GLU A 104 -7.50 25.41 -0.55
CA GLU A 104 -8.42 24.85 -1.55
C GLU A 104 -9.25 23.71 -0.94
N ALA A 105 -8.66 22.90 -0.05
CA ALA A 105 -9.37 21.84 0.65
C ALA A 105 -10.53 22.37 1.50
N ILE A 106 -10.35 23.48 2.22
CA ILE A 106 -11.42 24.08 3.03
C ILE A 106 -12.50 24.72 2.13
N GLU A 107 -12.12 25.32 1.01
CA GLU A 107 -13.08 25.85 0.03
C GLU A 107 -13.96 24.73 -0.55
N VAL A 108 -13.34 23.64 -0.99
CA VAL A 108 -14.04 22.45 -1.49
C VAL A 108 -14.91 21.85 -0.39
N TYR A 109 -14.39 21.66 0.83
CA TYR A 109 -15.15 21.11 1.95
C TYR A 109 -16.46 21.88 2.20
N ARG A 110 -16.43 23.21 2.11
CA ARG A 110 -17.61 24.07 2.29
C ARG A 110 -18.61 23.99 1.13
N SER A 111 -18.16 23.64 -0.07
CA SER A 111 -19.03 23.48 -1.22
C SER A 111 -19.68 22.09 -1.28
N LEU A 112 -19.10 21.06 -0.65
CA LEU A 112 -19.60 19.68 -0.68
C LEU A 112 -21.11 19.53 -0.40
N PRO A 113 -21.71 20.18 0.62
CA PRO A 113 -23.14 20.03 0.86
C PRO A 113 -24.02 20.49 -0.31
N LYS A 114 -23.57 21.49 -1.08
CA LYS A 114 -24.28 21.98 -2.26
C LYS A 114 -24.13 21.02 -3.44
N LEU A 115 -22.99 20.33 -3.52
CA LEU A 115 -22.66 19.39 -4.59
C LEU A 115 -23.45 18.08 -4.51
N LEU A 116 -24.08 17.76 -3.36
CA LEU A 116 -25.02 16.65 -3.25
C LEU A 116 -26.29 16.84 -4.10
N GLY A 117 -26.62 18.09 -4.45
CA GLY A 117 -27.89 18.44 -5.06
C GLY A 117 -29.01 18.63 -4.02
N THR A 118 -30.09 19.30 -4.44
CA THR A 118 -31.21 19.69 -3.58
C THR A 118 -31.91 18.53 -2.88
N ASN A 119 -31.96 17.35 -3.53
CA ASN A 119 -32.59 16.15 -2.99
C ASN A 119 -31.61 14.96 -2.94
N GLY A 120 -30.30 15.24 -2.99
CA GLY A 120 -29.28 14.20 -3.06
C GLY A 120 -29.20 13.54 -4.44
N GLU A 121 -29.51 14.27 -5.52
CA GLU A 121 -29.48 13.74 -6.89
C GLU A 121 -28.09 13.20 -7.28
N ASN A 122 -27.02 13.70 -6.65
CA ASN A 122 -25.65 13.27 -6.86
C ASN A 122 -25.15 12.27 -5.79
N ALA A 123 -26.03 11.78 -4.92
CA ALA A 123 -25.66 10.81 -3.91
C ALA A 123 -25.39 9.43 -4.53
N VAL A 124 -24.44 8.68 -3.94
CA VAL A 124 -24.06 7.33 -4.36
C VAL A 124 -24.40 6.30 -3.26
N PRO A 125 -24.50 5.00 -3.57
CA PRO A 125 -24.70 3.96 -2.55
C PRO A 125 -23.57 3.93 -1.51
N GLN A 126 -23.89 4.18 -0.24
CA GLN A 126 -22.94 4.16 0.88
C GLN A 126 -23.04 2.88 1.72
N LYS A 127 -24.26 2.38 1.91
CA LYS A 127 -24.51 1.16 2.69
C LYS A 127 -25.55 0.30 1.99
N VAL A 128 -25.26 -0.98 1.85
CA VAL A 128 -26.16 -1.96 1.23
C VAL A 128 -26.57 -3.02 2.25
N TRP A 129 -27.86 -3.35 2.25
CA TRP A 129 -28.39 -4.48 3.00
C TRP A 129 -28.56 -5.66 2.06
N LEU A 130 -27.98 -6.79 2.44
CA LEU A 130 -27.95 -8.01 1.67
C LEU A 130 -28.79 -9.07 2.37
N MET A 131 -29.66 -9.74 1.63
CA MET A 131 -30.41 -10.91 2.08
C MET A 131 -29.91 -12.16 1.36
N PRO A 132 -29.63 -13.27 2.07
CA PRO A 132 -29.21 -14.52 1.43
C PRO A 132 -30.26 -15.02 0.45
N LEU A 133 -29.84 -15.39 -0.76
CA LEU A 133 -30.74 -15.98 -1.78
C LEU A 133 -31.29 -17.34 -1.34
N LYS A 134 -30.55 -18.06 -0.50
CA LYS A 134 -30.98 -19.34 0.07
C LYS A 134 -32.25 -19.25 0.92
N SER A 135 -32.55 -18.06 1.46
CA SER A 135 -33.81 -17.80 2.16
C SER A 135 -35.02 -17.75 1.22
N LEU A 136 -34.79 -17.60 -0.09
CA LEU A 136 -35.82 -17.53 -1.13
C LEU A 136 -35.94 -18.85 -1.91
N ASP A 137 -34.80 -19.48 -2.22
CA ASP A 137 -34.74 -20.78 -2.88
C ASP A 137 -33.60 -21.63 -2.28
N SER A 138 -33.94 -22.82 -1.81
CA SER A 138 -32.98 -23.75 -1.19
C SER A 138 -31.86 -24.21 -2.13
N THR A 139 -32.04 -24.12 -3.44
CA THR A 139 -31.00 -24.49 -4.43
C THR A 139 -29.97 -23.40 -4.65
N ALA A 140 -30.22 -22.18 -4.15
CA ALA A 140 -29.33 -21.04 -4.33
C ALA A 140 -27.96 -21.27 -3.68
N ALA A 141 -26.92 -20.72 -4.32
CA ALA A 141 -25.59 -20.68 -3.71
C ALA A 141 -25.62 -19.91 -2.39
N GLN A 142 -24.78 -20.34 -1.45
CA GLN A 142 -24.70 -19.75 -0.11
C GLN A 142 -23.25 -19.51 0.30
N LEU A 143 -23.07 -18.61 1.23
CA LEU A 143 -21.85 -18.52 2.01
C LEU A 143 -21.81 -19.71 2.98
N VAL A 144 -20.80 -20.56 2.86
CA VAL A 144 -20.68 -21.80 3.65
C VAL A 144 -19.87 -21.58 4.92
N ARG A 145 -18.79 -20.79 4.85
CA ARG A 145 -17.89 -20.56 5.98
C ARG A 145 -17.63 -19.07 6.19
N GLN A 146 -17.50 -18.69 7.46
CA GLN A 146 -16.84 -17.46 7.84
C GLN A 146 -15.35 -17.73 8.04
N ILE A 147 -14.54 -16.67 7.98
CA ILE A 147 -13.13 -16.73 8.31
C ILE A 147 -12.98 -16.12 9.69
N SER A 148 -12.25 -16.80 10.56
CA SER A 148 -11.98 -16.35 11.92
C SER A 148 -11.27 -15.00 11.90
N GLU A 149 -11.69 -14.12 12.82
CA GLU A 149 -11.11 -12.79 13.00
C GLU A 149 -9.59 -12.84 13.23
N ARG A 150 -9.13 -13.92 13.87
CA ARG A 150 -7.70 -14.18 14.04
C ARG A 150 -6.98 -14.27 12.69
N LEU A 151 -7.42 -15.15 11.78
CA LEU A 151 -6.74 -15.33 10.49
C LEU A 151 -6.90 -14.10 9.60
N ILE A 152 -8.01 -13.37 9.71
CA ILE A 152 -8.19 -12.08 9.05
C ILE A 152 -7.11 -11.10 9.50
N ARG A 153 -6.95 -10.91 10.81
CA ARG A 153 -5.93 -10.03 11.38
C ARG A 153 -4.51 -10.49 11.02
N ASP A 154 -4.21 -11.79 11.14
CA ASP A 154 -2.89 -12.33 10.81
C ASP A 154 -2.56 -12.06 9.32
N ALA A 155 -3.53 -12.14 8.40
CA ALA A 155 -3.33 -11.79 6.99
C ALA A 155 -3.22 -10.27 6.73
N GLN A 156 -3.95 -9.44 7.50
CA GLN A 156 -3.82 -7.98 7.44
C GLN A 156 -2.43 -7.54 7.89
N ASN A 157 -1.95 -8.06 9.02
CA ASN A 157 -0.62 -7.76 9.55
C ASN A 157 0.48 -8.05 8.51
N VAL A 158 0.41 -9.18 7.81
CA VAL A 158 1.38 -9.48 6.72
C VAL A 158 1.37 -8.39 5.63
N LEU A 159 0.20 -7.90 5.22
CA LEU A 159 0.10 -6.85 4.21
C LEU A 159 0.57 -5.49 4.73
N GLU A 160 0.29 -5.19 6.00
CA GLU A 160 0.72 -3.96 6.67
C GLU A 160 2.24 -3.92 6.82
N ASP A 161 2.85 -4.98 7.35
CA ASP A 161 4.30 -5.12 7.51
C ASP A 161 5.04 -4.94 6.17
N LEU A 162 4.56 -5.60 5.11
CA LEU A 162 5.13 -5.45 3.77
C LEU A 162 4.96 -4.02 3.22
N SER A 163 3.86 -3.34 3.56
CA SER A 163 3.62 -1.95 3.16
C SER A 163 4.53 -0.97 3.91
N GLU A 164 4.73 -1.19 5.20
CA GLU A 164 5.63 -0.39 6.03
C GLU A 164 7.07 -0.50 5.52
N LEU A 165 7.54 -1.70 5.19
CA LEU A 165 8.85 -1.89 4.58
C LEU A 165 9.00 -1.14 3.24
N GLN A 166 7.96 -1.10 2.40
CA GLN A 166 7.96 -0.30 1.17
C GLN A 166 8.09 1.20 1.46
N LEU A 167 7.42 1.69 2.52
CA LEU A 167 7.53 3.09 2.95
C LEU A 167 8.94 3.40 3.47
N ARG A 168 9.49 2.57 4.35
CA ARG A 168 10.86 2.70 4.86
C ARG A 168 11.90 2.72 3.73
N CYS A 169 11.72 1.86 2.72
CA CYS A 169 12.57 1.88 1.52
C CYS A 169 12.47 3.22 0.79
N ASN A 170 11.26 3.77 0.60
CA ASN A 170 11.09 5.08 -0.05
C ASN A 170 11.80 6.21 0.71
N ASP A 171 11.72 6.19 2.04
CA ASP A 171 12.39 7.18 2.88
C ASP A 171 13.92 7.10 2.72
N VAL A 172 14.46 5.89 2.73
CA VAL A 172 15.88 5.64 2.45
C VAL A 172 16.28 6.10 1.05
N GLU A 173 15.44 5.87 0.03
CA GLU A 173 15.71 6.31 -1.35
C GLU A 173 15.76 7.85 -1.48
N LYS A 174 14.99 8.57 -0.66
CA LYS A 174 14.98 10.04 -0.60
C LYS A 174 16.11 10.64 0.23
N CYS A 175 16.77 9.85 1.07
CA CYS A 175 17.86 10.33 1.93
C CYS A 175 19.05 10.85 1.12
N LYS A 176 19.54 12.04 1.47
CA LYS A 176 20.67 12.71 0.81
C LYS A 176 21.93 11.86 0.81
N THR A 177 22.23 11.18 1.93
CA THR A 177 23.38 10.28 2.04
C THR A 177 23.25 9.13 1.06
N THR A 178 22.10 8.47 0.99
CA THR A 178 21.87 7.37 0.03
C THR A 178 22.02 7.81 -1.44
N GLN A 179 21.63 9.05 -1.77
CA GLN A 179 21.82 9.60 -3.12
C GLN A 179 23.30 9.75 -3.51
N GLN A 180 24.21 9.88 -2.54
CA GLN A 180 25.65 9.98 -2.76
C GLN A 180 26.34 8.61 -2.88
N PHE A 181 25.69 7.52 -2.46
CA PHE A 181 26.24 6.15 -2.50
C PHE A 181 25.37 5.20 -3.34
N PRO A 182 25.63 5.10 -4.66
CA PRO A 182 24.89 4.24 -5.58
C PRO A 182 24.86 2.75 -5.19
N GLN A 183 25.84 2.29 -4.41
CA GLN A 183 25.92 0.91 -3.94
C GLN A 183 24.77 0.59 -2.96
N ILE A 184 24.45 1.52 -2.06
CA ILE A 184 23.40 1.34 -1.04
C ILE A 184 22.02 1.41 -1.69
N ILE A 185 21.77 2.42 -2.53
CA ILE A 185 20.48 2.58 -3.21
C ILE A 185 20.13 1.36 -4.07
N LYS A 186 21.12 0.72 -4.71
CA LYS A 186 20.91 -0.47 -5.52
C LYS A 186 20.41 -1.65 -4.67
N LYS A 187 20.98 -1.83 -3.46
CA LYS A 187 20.59 -2.89 -2.53
C LYS A 187 19.16 -2.67 -1.99
N VAL A 188 18.85 -1.44 -1.57
CA VAL A 188 17.51 -1.08 -1.06
C VAL A 188 16.45 -1.22 -2.15
N LYS A 189 16.73 -0.78 -3.39
CA LYS A 189 15.82 -0.98 -4.52
C LYS A 189 15.56 -2.46 -4.83
N ALA A 190 16.60 -3.30 -4.81
CA ALA A 190 16.44 -4.73 -5.00
C ALA A 190 15.58 -5.37 -3.91
N PHE A 191 15.79 -4.99 -2.64
CA PHE A 191 14.94 -5.42 -1.53
C PHE A 191 13.49 -5.00 -1.70
N LYS A 192 13.24 -3.71 -1.98
CA LYS A 192 11.91 -3.16 -2.21
C LYS A 192 11.18 -3.87 -3.34
N GLU A 193 11.88 -4.19 -4.43
CA GLU A 193 11.30 -4.94 -5.54
C GLU A 193 10.87 -6.36 -5.12
N LEU A 194 11.71 -7.08 -4.38
CA LEU A 194 11.39 -8.41 -3.85
C LEU A 194 10.18 -8.36 -2.90
N VAL A 195 10.15 -7.40 -1.97
CA VAL A 195 9.01 -7.17 -1.05
C VAL A 195 7.73 -6.87 -1.84
N SER A 196 7.82 -6.02 -2.87
CA SER A 196 6.68 -5.65 -3.70
C SER A 196 6.12 -6.83 -4.49
N GLN A 197 7.00 -7.63 -5.10
CA GLN A 197 6.62 -8.83 -5.82
C GLN A 197 5.95 -9.86 -4.90
N TYR A 198 6.52 -10.09 -3.71
CA TYR A 198 5.96 -11.01 -2.72
C TYR A 198 4.59 -10.56 -2.21
N LYS A 199 4.42 -9.26 -1.91
CA LYS A 199 3.14 -8.68 -1.51
C LYS A 199 2.04 -8.93 -2.56
N LEU A 200 2.36 -8.73 -3.84
CA LEU A 200 1.41 -8.98 -4.93
C LEU A 200 1.01 -10.46 -5.05
N ASP A 201 1.97 -11.38 -4.91
CA ASP A 201 1.66 -12.81 -4.93
C ASP A 201 0.84 -13.26 -3.72
N PHE A 202 1.18 -12.75 -2.53
CA PHE A 202 0.36 -12.98 -1.34
C PHE A 202 -1.08 -12.48 -1.56
N GLN A 203 -1.27 -11.27 -2.09
CA GLN A 203 -2.60 -10.75 -2.44
C GLN A 203 -3.32 -11.63 -3.46
N ASN A 204 -2.62 -12.14 -4.49
CA ASN A 204 -3.19 -13.04 -5.48
C ASN A 204 -3.61 -14.39 -4.88
N ILE A 205 -2.80 -14.96 -3.97
CA ILE A 205 -3.14 -16.17 -3.23
C ILE A 205 -4.40 -15.92 -2.41
N MET A 206 -4.46 -14.81 -1.65
CA MET A 206 -5.63 -14.46 -0.84
C MET A 206 -6.88 -14.26 -1.69
N ALA A 207 -6.80 -13.51 -2.79
CA ALA A 207 -7.91 -13.27 -3.70
C ALA A 207 -8.50 -14.56 -4.29
N ARG A 208 -7.67 -15.60 -4.50
CA ARG A 208 -8.11 -16.90 -4.98
C ARG A 208 -8.66 -17.80 -3.87
N LYS A 209 -8.03 -17.78 -2.70
CA LYS A 209 -8.32 -18.71 -1.59
C LYS A 209 -9.53 -18.28 -0.77
N LEU A 210 -9.69 -16.98 -0.50
CA LEU A 210 -10.81 -16.48 0.31
C LEU A 210 -12.18 -16.86 -0.27
N PRO A 211 -12.46 -16.71 -1.59
CA PRO A 211 -13.74 -17.14 -2.15
C PRO A 211 -13.96 -18.66 -2.07
N LEU A 212 -12.92 -19.47 -2.26
CA LEU A 212 -13.00 -20.93 -2.17
C LEU A 212 -13.35 -21.40 -0.76
N ILE A 213 -12.70 -20.80 0.26
CA ILE A 213 -12.98 -21.10 1.67
C ILE A 213 -14.42 -20.70 2.01
N ARG A 214 -14.78 -19.45 1.70
CA ARG A 214 -16.11 -18.89 1.96
C ARG A 214 -17.23 -19.64 1.23
N GLY A 215 -16.96 -20.11 0.02
CA GLY A 215 -17.89 -20.84 -0.84
C GLY A 215 -17.99 -22.35 -0.56
N GLY A 216 -17.20 -22.89 0.36
CA GLY A 216 -17.30 -24.32 0.71
C GLY A 216 -16.22 -25.22 0.10
N GLY A 217 -15.51 -24.76 -0.93
CA GLY A 217 -14.58 -25.56 -1.72
C GLY A 217 -13.24 -25.87 -1.05
N GLU A 218 -12.83 -25.08 -0.06
CA GLU A 218 -11.65 -25.35 0.76
C GLU A 218 -11.96 -25.14 2.25
N GLU A 219 -11.21 -25.82 3.12
CA GLU A 219 -11.27 -25.60 4.56
C GLU A 219 -10.47 -24.37 4.97
N GLU A 220 -10.88 -23.71 6.05
CA GLU A 220 -10.20 -22.53 6.59
C GLU A 220 -8.72 -22.82 6.93
N GLY A 221 -8.40 -24.06 7.30
CA GLY A 221 -7.02 -24.48 7.59
C GLY A 221 -6.03 -24.23 6.45
N VAL A 222 -6.50 -24.11 5.19
CA VAL A 222 -5.63 -23.73 4.06
C VAL A 222 -5.04 -22.33 4.27
N LEU A 223 -5.83 -21.39 4.79
CA LEU A 223 -5.37 -20.03 5.09
C LEU A 223 -4.34 -20.05 6.24
N ALA A 224 -4.57 -20.86 7.27
CA ALA A 224 -3.60 -21.03 8.36
C ALA A 224 -2.25 -21.57 7.85
N GLU A 225 -2.26 -22.54 6.92
CA GLU A 225 -1.02 -23.06 6.32
C GLU A 225 -0.32 -22.04 5.41
N ILE A 226 -1.07 -21.21 4.67
CA ILE A 226 -0.49 -20.10 3.90
C ILE A 226 0.25 -19.14 4.83
N LEU A 227 -0.41 -18.70 5.90
CA LEU A 227 0.18 -17.77 6.86
C LEU A 227 1.39 -18.42 7.54
N LYS A 228 1.31 -19.68 7.96
CA LYS A 228 2.45 -20.42 8.54
C LYS A 228 3.65 -20.45 7.59
N LYS A 229 3.42 -20.65 6.28
CA LYS A 229 4.48 -20.59 5.27
C LYS A 229 5.15 -19.22 5.23
N VAL A 230 4.38 -18.13 5.29
CA VAL A 230 4.94 -16.76 5.39
C VAL A 230 5.87 -16.65 6.60
N HIS A 231 5.40 -17.01 7.79
CA HIS A 231 6.18 -16.92 9.03
C HIS A 231 7.45 -17.80 9.03
N SER A 232 7.42 -18.93 8.33
CA SER A 232 8.59 -19.83 8.20
C SER A 232 9.53 -19.47 7.05
N SER A 233 9.15 -18.50 6.22
CA SER A 233 9.93 -18.10 5.04
C SER A 233 10.91 -16.99 5.36
N PRO A 234 11.88 -16.72 4.47
CA PRO A 234 12.70 -15.51 4.56
C PRO A 234 11.88 -14.21 4.43
N PHE A 235 10.60 -14.27 4.04
CA PHE A 235 9.71 -13.11 4.01
C PHE A 235 8.92 -12.92 5.32
N ASN A 236 9.38 -13.51 6.42
CA ASN A 236 8.78 -13.22 7.71
C ASN A 236 9.11 -11.78 8.15
N SER A 237 8.20 -11.19 8.93
CA SER A 237 8.30 -9.79 9.32
C SER A 237 9.57 -9.46 10.09
N ASN A 238 10.04 -10.37 10.96
CA ASN A 238 11.22 -10.13 11.79
C ASN A 238 12.48 -10.01 10.93
N ASP A 239 12.75 -10.99 10.05
CA ASP A 239 13.97 -10.98 9.22
C ASP A 239 13.97 -9.80 8.22
N LEU A 240 12.80 -9.45 7.68
CA LEU A 240 12.67 -8.31 6.76
C LEU A 240 12.95 -6.99 7.48
N ASN A 241 12.38 -6.79 8.67
CA ASN A 241 12.63 -5.59 9.47
C ASN A 241 14.06 -5.54 9.96
N GLU A 242 14.64 -6.66 10.41
CA GLU A 242 16.03 -6.72 10.84
C GLU A 242 16.99 -6.29 9.70
N TRP A 243 16.79 -6.80 8.47
CA TRP A 243 17.60 -6.35 7.34
C TRP A 243 17.45 -4.85 7.06
N MET A 244 16.22 -4.33 7.14
CA MET A 244 15.96 -2.90 6.95
C MET A 244 16.61 -2.05 8.04
N ASP A 245 16.53 -2.47 9.31
CA ASP A 245 17.18 -1.83 10.45
C ASP A 245 18.71 -1.78 10.26
N TYR A 246 19.33 -2.87 9.80
CA TYR A 246 20.77 -2.87 9.49
C TYR A 246 21.13 -1.87 8.40
N LYS A 247 20.31 -1.75 7.33
CA LYS A 247 20.57 -0.80 6.25
C LYS A 247 20.39 0.64 6.72
N GLU A 248 19.35 0.94 7.49
CA GLU A 248 19.12 2.27 8.06
C GLU A 248 20.27 2.67 9.00
N ASN A 249 20.72 1.76 9.86
CA ASN A 249 21.88 1.98 10.73
C ASN A 249 23.17 2.21 9.93
N GLU A 250 23.42 1.44 8.87
CA GLU A 250 24.57 1.63 7.98
C GLU A 250 24.56 3.04 7.37
N ILE A 251 23.41 3.49 6.87
CA ILE A 251 23.22 4.84 6.31
C ILE A 251 23.44 5.90 7.39
N GLN A 252 22.92 5.71 8.60
CA GLN A 252 23.07 6.66 9.70
C GLN A 252 24.54 6.83 10.11
N ILE A 253 25.29 5.73 10.20
CA ILE A 253 26.73 5.77 10.49
C ILE A 253 27.48 6.56 9.42
N ILE A 254 27.21 6.27 8.14
CA ILE A 254 27.85 6.98 7.01
C ILE A 254 27.49 8.46 7.02
N SER A 255 26.22 8.78 7.26
CA SER A 255 25.75 10.15 7.38
C SER A 255 26.49 10.90 8.50
N SER A 256 26.61 10.29 9.68
CA SER A 256 27.34 10.86 10.81
C SER A 256 28.84 11.06 10.52
N LEU A 257 29.46 10.14 9.78
CA LEU A 257 30.86 10.28 9.35
C LEU A 257 31.04 11.46 8.40
N ILE A 258 30.15 11.60 7.42
CA ILE A 258 30.17 12.71 6.45
C ILE A 258 29.99 14.05 7.17
N ASP A 259 29.03 14.14 8.09
CA ASP A 259 28.78 15.36 8.86
C ASP A 259 29.98 15.80 9.70
N LYS A 260 30.79 14.84 10.18
CA LYS A 260 32.04 15.12 10.91
C LYS A 260 33.21 15.50 10.00
N MET A 261 33.19 15.05 8.75
CA MET A 261 34.24 15.27 7.75
C MET A 261 33.96 16.53 6.91
N LEU A 262 34.02 17.70 7.56
CA LEU A 262 33.82 18.99 6.90
C LEU A 262 34.83 19.22 5.76
N ASN A 263 34.35 19.77 4.64
CA ASN A 263 35.14 20.13 3.45
C ASN A 263 35.76 18.96 2.64
N MET A 264 35.24 17.73 2.78
CA MET A 264 35.63 16.63 1.89
C MET A 264 34.79 16.60 0.61
N THR A 265 35.46 16.42 -0.53
CA THR A 265 34.81 16.11 -1.81
C THR A 265 34.36 14.65 -1.78
N ILE A 266 33.05 14.42 -1.85
CA ILE A 266 32.49 13.07 -1.96
C ILE A 266 32.53 12.65 -3.42
N VAL A 267 33.12 11.49 -3.68
CA VAL A 267 33.30 10.95 -5.02
C VAL A 267 32.57 9.62 -5.15
N SER A 268 31.63 9.53 -6.09
CA SER A 268 30.72 8.38 -6.25
C SER A 268 31.17 7.37 -7.32
N SER A 269 32.25 7.65 -8.07
CA SER A 269 32.74 6.75 -9.12
C SER A 269 34.27 6.74 -9.21
N HIS A 270 34.83 5.61 -9.67
CA HIS A 270 36.27 5.50 -9.92
C HIS A 270 36.74 6.53 -10.97
N ILE A 271 35.94 6.83 -11.99
CA ILE A 271 36.28 7.81 -13.03
C ILE A 271 36.43 9.21 -12.44
N THR A 272 35.46 9.61 -11.61
CA THR A 272 35.51 10.90 -10.92
C THR A 272 36.71 10.95 -9.97
N LEU A 273 37.00 9.85 -9.26
CA LEU A 273 38.15 9.78 -8.35
C LEU A 273 39.48 9.98 -9.10
N GLN A 274 39.65 9.31 -10.24
CA GLN A 274 40.84 9.46 -11.06
C GLN A 274 41.01 10.90 -11.57
N ARG A 275 39.90 11.57 -11.93
CA ARG A 275 39.93 12.98 -12.34
C ARG A 275 40.38 13.90 -11.22
N GLU A 276 39.85 13.73 -10.01
CA GLU A 276 40.22 14.54 -8.85
C GLU A 276 41.70 14.33 -8.45
N ILE A 277 42.21 13.09 -8.54
CA ILE A 277 43.61 12.77 -8.22
C ILE A 277 44.59 13.39 -9.23
N HIS A 278 44.23 13.44 -10.52
CA HIS A 278 45.10 13.92 -11.60
C HIS A 278 44.92 15.42 -11.92
N SER A 279 44.19 16.17 -11.09
CA SER A 279 44.06 17.62 -11.27
C SER A 279 45.42 18.31 -11.07
N GLU A 280 45.78 19.24 -11.96
CA GLU A 280 47.07 19.96 -11.92
C GLU A 280 47.31 20.73 -10.60
N ASP A 281 46.22 21.06 -9.89
CA ASP A 281 46.24 21.79 -8.62
C ASP A 281 46.49 20.88 -7.38
N VAL A 282 46.58 19.56 -7.55
CA VAL A 282 46.66 18.59 -6.44
C VAL A 282 48.05 17.93 -6.38
N ARG A 283 48.82 18.19 -5.31
CA ARG A 283 50.14 17.58 -5.08
C ARG A 283 50.09 16.25 -4.32
N HIS A 284 49.17 16.14 -3.36
CA HIS A 284 48.98 14.96 -2.53
C HIS A 284 47.48 14.76 -2.28
N THR A 285 47.02 13.50 -2.31
CA THR A 285 45.62 13.15 -2.06
C THR A 285 45.53 12.13 -0.94
N VAL A 286 44.61 12.33 -0.01
CA VAL A 286 44.24 11.35 1.01
C VAL A 286 42.78 10.97 0.80
N CYS A 287 42.51 9.68 0.62
CA CYS A 287 41.16 9.17 0.37
C CYS A 287 40.70 8.32 1.55
N PHE A 288 39.50 8.61 2.05
CA PHE A 288 38.77 7.73 2.95
C PHE A 288 37.80 6.87 2.12
N VAL A 289 38.00 5.55 2.11
CA VAL A 289 37.23 4.64 1.25
C VAL A 289 36.38 3.70 2.10
N LEU A 290 35.07 3.68 1.84
CA LEU A 290 34.13 2.74 2.44
C LEU A 290 34.14 1.42 1.65
N THR A 291 34.97 0.47 2.07
CA THR A 291 35.16 -0.81 1.37
C THR A 291 34.04 -1.83 1.61
N SER A 292 33.21 -1.64 2.64
CA SER A 292 32.14 -2.58 3.00
C SER A 292 30.87 -2.44 2.16
N LEU A 293 30.69 -1.35 1.43
CA LEU A 293 29.43 -1.05 0.72
C LEU A 293 29.12 -2.03 -0.42
N GLU A 294 30.14 -2.62 -1.03
CA GLU A 294 30.01 -3.57 -2.14
C GLU A 294 29.95 -5.03 -1.69
N THR A 295 29.92 -5.28 -0.38
CA THR A 295 29.78 -6.64 0.15
C THR A 295 28.51 -7.31 -0.39
N PRO A 296 28.59 -8.59 -0.79
CA PRO A 296 27.41 -9.36 -1.14
C PRO A 296 26.36 -9.29 -0.04
N GLU A 297 25.09 -9.36 -0.41
CA GLU A 297 23.96 -9.38 0.52
C GLU A 297 23.37 -10.81 0.53
N PRO A 298 23.81 -11.71 1.43
CA PRO A 298 23.34 -13.09 1.46
C PRO A 298 21.83 -13.18 1.68
N TYR A 299 21.27 -12.25 2.45
CA TYR A 299 19.84 -12.20 2.73
C TYR A 299 19.01 -11.85 1.49
N LEU A 300 19.42 -10.85 0.68
CA LEU A 300 18.76 -10.58 -0.61
C LEU A 300 18.82 -11.78 -1.54
N SER A 301 19.93 -12.52 -1.52
CA SER A 301 20.08 -13.76 -2.28
C SER A 301 19.12 -14.84 -1.77
N ALA A 302 18.92 -14.96 -0.46
CA ALA A 302 17.96 -15.89 0.14
C ALA A 302 16.50 -15.55 -0.25
N LEU A 303 16.12 -14.26 -0.20
CA LEU A 303 14.80 -13.77 -0.65
C LEU A 303 14.56 -14.10 -2.13
N SER A 304 15.52 -13.77 -3.00
CA SER A 304 15.43 -14.04 -4.44
C SER A 304 15.33 -15.54 -4.74
N ASN A 305 16.15 -16.36 -4.08
CA ASN A 305 16.13 -17.81 -4.25
C ASN A 305 14.81 -18.42 -3.78
N TYR A 306 14.26 -17.95 -2.67
CA TYR A 306 12.96 -18.40 -2.17
C TYR A 306 11.85 -18.05 -3.18
N TRP A 307 11.85 -16.81 -3.67
CA TRP A 307 10.90 -16.34 -4.67
C TRP A 307 10.95 -17.15 -5.97
N MET A 308 12.13 -17.38 -6.53
CA MET A 308 12.30 -18.20 -7.74
C MET A 308 11.83 -19.64 -7.55
N LYS A 309 12.09 -20.24 -6.38
CA LYS A 309 11.61 -21.59 -6.06
C LYS A 309 10.08 -21.67 -6.03
N GLN A 310 9.42 -20.66 -5.46
CA GLN A 310 7.95 -20.60 -5.44
C GLN A 310 7.37 -20.49 -6.86
N GLN A 311 7.92 -19.62 -7.72
CA GLN A 311 7.45 -19.50 -9.10
C GLN A 311 7.60 -20.80 -9.90
N ASN A 312 8.73 -21.49 -9.74
CA ASN A 312 8.99 -22.76 -10.41
C ASN A 312 8.04 -23.88 -9.96
N GLN A 313 7.69 -23.93 -8.67
CA GLN A 313 6.70 -24.87 -8.15
C GLN A 313 5.30 -24.60 -8.72
N THR A 314 4.90 -23.32 -8.81
CA THR A 314 3.62 -22.92 -9.40
C THR A 314 3.55 -23.27 -10.89
N MET A 315 4.63 -23.02 -11.65
CA MET A 315 4.71 -23.34 -13.07
C MET A 315 4.69 -24.86 -13.33
N CYS A 316 5.41 -25.65 -12.52
CA CYS A 316 5.36 -27.11 -12.57
C CYS A 316 3.94 -27.65 -12.27
N HIS A 317 3.26 -27.09 -11.28
CA HIS A 317 1.89 -27.49 -10.93
C HIS A 317 0.88 -27.15 -12.04
N VAL A 318 1.01 -25.99 -12.70
CA VAL A 318 0.20 -25.61 -13.87
C VAL A 318 0.46 -26.55 -15.06
N LEU A 319 1.73 -26.88 -15.34
CA LEU A 319 2.10 -27.85 -16.39
C LEU A 319 1.55 -29.25 -16.10
N MET A 320 1.57 -29.70 -14.84
CA MET A 320 0.98 -30.98 -14.42
C MET A 320 -0.55 -31.00 -14.54
N MET A 321 -1.23 -29.93 -14.14
CA MET A 321 -2.68 -29.74 -14.33
C MET A 321 -3.07 -29.77 -15.81
N TRP A 322 -2.31 -29.10 -16.67
CA TRP A 322 -2.54 -29.07 -18.11
C TRP A 322 -2.36 -30.46 -18.75
N LYS A 323 -1.33 -31.21 -18.35
CA LYS A 323 -1.13 -32.60 -18.79
C LYS A 323 -2.25 -33.54 -18.32
N LYS A 324 -2.73 -33.41 -17.08
CA LYS A 324 -3.88 -34.18 -16.58
C LYS A 324 -5.16 -33.90 -17.38
N ASN A 325 -5.45 -32.64 -17.69
CA ASN A 325 -6.62 -32.28 -18.51
C ASN A 325 -6.50 -32.76 -19.96
N LYS A 326 -5.29 -32.88 -20.51
CA LYS A 326 -5.08 -33.48 -21.84
C LYS A 326 -5.29 -34.99 -21.87
N HIS A 327 -4.97 -35.69 -20.79
CA HIS A 327 -5.10 -37.15 -20.73
C HIS A 327 -6.46 -37.64 -20.20
N GLY A 328 -7.18 -36.83 -19.43
CA GLY A 328 -8.58 -37.11 -19.05
C GLY A 328 -9.55 -37.08 -20.24
N SER A 329 -9.26 -36.28 -21.27
CA SER A 329 -10.08 -36.19 -22.49
C SER A 329 -9.82 -37.30 -23.52
N SER A 330 -8.90 -38.24 -23.25
CA SER A 330 -8.59 -39.36 -24.16
C SER A 330 -9.15 -40.72 -23.70
N GLN A 331 -9.94 -40.78 -22.62
CA GLN A 331 -10.60 -42.03 -22.18
C GLN A 331 -12.13 -42.01 -22.23
N MET A 332 -12.74 -40.99 -22.86
CA MET A 332 -14.15 -41.06 -23.29
C MET A 332 -14.20 -41.03 -24.82
N LYS A 333 -13.87 -42.17 -25.44
CA LYS A 333 -14.34 -42.55 -26.78
C LYS A 333 -14.57 -44.04 -26.82
#